data_AF-A0A661USS5-F1
#
_entry.id   AF-A0A661USS5-F1
#
_cell.length_a   1.000
_cell.length_b   1.000
_cell.length_c   1.000
_cell.angle_alpha   90.00
_cell.angle_beta   90.00
_cell.angle_gamma   90.00
#
_symmetry.space_group_name_H-M   'P 1'
#
loop_
_entity.id
_entity.type
_entity.pdbx_description
1 polymer ?
#
loop_
_entity_poly.entity_id
_entity_poly.type
_entity_poly.pdbx_seq_one_letter_code
_entity_poly.pdbx_strand_id
1 'polypeptide(L)'
;MNNSSTIRGFARESLSGNWLNAVLAYLIIIGIISVVSTLQVVTWIILGSLTYGLYLYYIVLIREKAGDFNLLFKAFSFSEKNLGLFGKTLGLYLLMSLYIFLWTLLLIVPGIIAAYSYRIAFYLMIDNPEIGVSEALKQSKEMMYGYKSKLFCLDLSFIGWGLLCILSFGIGILWLSPYMLTSQTIFYEELRNEHILTYEIKDKDINNKEEMASKVDEIVK
;
A
#
# COMPACT_ATOMS: atom_id res chain seq x y z
N MET A 1 -44.87 21.79 -20.62
CA MET A 1 -43.69 20.93 -20.82
C MET A 1 -44.11 19.73 -21.65
N ASN A 2 -43.31 19.32 -22.64
CA ASN A 2 -43.62 18.18 -23.49
C ASN A 2 -43.71 16.88 -22.65
N ASN A 3 -44.70 16.03 -22.93
CA ASN A 3 -44.85 14.73 -22.28
C ASN A 3 -43.72 13.77 -22.75
N SER A 4 -43.27 12.84 -21.91
CA SER A 4 -42.20 11.89 -22.21
C SER A 4 -42.44 11.07 -23.50
N SER A 5 -43.69 10.86 -23.89
CA SER A 5 -44.07 10.22 -25.17
C SER A 5 -43.75 11.11 -26.37
N THR A 6 -44.10 12.41 -26.30
CA THR A 6 -43.83 13.39 -27.36
C THR A 6 -42.34 13.63 -27.57
N ILE A 7 -41.55 13.69 -26.49
CA ILE A 7 -40.07 13.83 -26.57
C ILE A 7 -39.43 12.62 -27.27
N ARG A 8 -39.87 11.40 -26.95
CA ARG A 8 -39.38 10.17 -27.61
C ARG A 8 -39.81 10.10 -29.08
N GLY A 9 -40.99 10.61 -29.42
CA GLY A 9 -41.45 10.75 -30.81
C GLY A 9 -40.53 11.66 -31.62
N PHE A 10 -40.31 12.88 -31.15
CA PHE A 10 -39.41 13.85 -31.79
C PHE A 10 -37.97 13.32 -31.94
N ALA A 11 -37.46 12.58 -30.94
CA ALA A 11 -36.13 11.98 -31.03
C ALA A 11 -36.02 10.93 -32.15
N ARG A 12 -37.04 10.07 -32.33
CA ARG A 12 -37.06 9.07 -33.41
C ARG A 12 -37.14 9.72 -34.78
N GLU A 13 -37.94 10.77 -34.91
CA GLU A 13 -38.02 11.57 -36.14
C GLU A 13 -36.67 12.25 -36.45
N SER A 14 -36.04 12.85 -35.45
CA SER A 14 -34.72 13.50 -35.60
C SER A 14 -33.60 12.52 -35.96
N LEU A 15 -33.67 11.27 -35.50
CA LEU A 15 -32.70 10.22 -35.85
C LEU A 15 -33.05 9.51 -37.16
N SER A 16 -34.30 9.60 -37.63
CA SER A 16 -34.71 9.00 -38.90
C SER A 16 -33.86 9.56 -40.05
N GLY A 17 -33.28 8.68 -40.86
CA GLY A 17 -32.30 9.03 -41.91
C GLY A 17 -30.84 9.18 -41.45
N ASN A 18 -30.57 9.41 -40.15
CA ASN A 18 -29.21 9.61 -39.61
C ASN A 18 -28.80 8.59 -38.54
N TRP A 19 -29.61 7.55 -38.29
CA TRP A 19 -29.36 6.53 -37.26
C TRP A 19 -27.95 5.93 -37.32
N LEU A 20 -27.44 5.65 -38.52
CA LEU A 20 -26.11 5.08 -38.69
C LEU A 20 -25.03 6.03 -38.14
N ASN A 21 -25.10 7.32 -38.50
CA ASN A 21 -24.12 8.32 -38.05
C ASN A 21 -24.18 8.54 -36.53
N ALA A 22 -25.38 8.57 -35.96
CA ALA A 22 -25.57 8.70 -34.51
C ALA A 22 -25.01 7.48 -33.73
N VAL A 23 -25.27 6.26 -34.23
CA VAL A 23 -24.73 5.04 -33.64
C VAL A 23 -23.22 4.97 -33.78
N LEU A 24 -22.65 5.32 -34.94
CA LEU A 24 -21.21 5.36 -35.16
C LEU A 24 -20.52 6.35 -34.22
N ALA A 25 -21.05 7.56 -34.07
CA ALA A 25 -20.51 8.55 -33.14
C ALA A 25 -20.50 8.04 -31.68
N TYR A 26 -21.58 7.37 -31.25
CA TYR A 26 -21.66 6.79 -29.92
C TYR A 26 -20.69 5.61 -29.72
N LEU A 27 -20.56 4.73 -30.71
CA LEU A 27 -19.63 3.60 -30.67
C LEU A 27 -18.17 4.06 -30.62
N ILE A 28 -17.81 5.14 -31.34
CA ILE A 28 -16.47 5.73 -31.29
C ILE A 28 -16.18 6.21 -29.86
N ILE A 29 -17.11 6.96 -29.25
CA ILE A 29 -16.95 7.47 -27.89
C ILE A 29 -16.79 6.32 -26.88
N ILE A 30 -17.64 5.30 -26.94
CA ILE A 30 -17.53 4.14 -26.05
C ILE A 30 -16.23 3.37 -26.28
N GLY A 31 -15.81 3.20 -27.54
CA GLY A 31 -14.55 2.54 -27.89
C GLY A 31 -13.35 3.27 -27.30
N ILE A 32 -13.32 4.60 -27.36
CA ILE A 32 -12.26 5.40 -26.73
C ILE A 32 -12.30 5.24 -25.21
N ILE A 33 -13.48 5.35 -24.59
CA ILE A 33 -13.64 5.20 -23.14
C ILE A 33 -13.20 3.81 -22.67
N SER A 34 -13.52 2.75 -23.42
CA SER A 34 -13.16 1.38 -23.04
C SER A 34 -11.65 1.12 -23.13
N VAL A 35 -10.97 1.66 -24.15
CA VAL A 35 -9.50 1.59 -24.27
C VAL A 35 -8.83 2.32 -23.11
N VAL A 36 -9.25 3.57 -22.82
CA VAL A 36 -8.71 4.36 -21.70
C VAL A 36 -8.92 3.64 -20.36
N SER A 37 -10.11 3.08 -20.14
CA SER A 37 -10.43 2.34 -18.92
C SER A 37 -9.56 1.10 -18.76
N THR A 38 -9.31 0.37 -19.87
CA THR A 38 -8.46 -0.83 -19.86
C THR A 38 -7.01 -0.49 -19.51
N LEU A 39 -6.46 0.57 -20.11
CA LEU A 39 -5.11 1.04 -19.81
C LEU A 39 -4.96 1.41 -18.33
N GLN A 40 -5.96 2.07 -17.75
CA GLN A 40 -5.95 2.44 -16.34
C GLN A 40 -5.84 1.20 -15.43
N VAL A 41 -6.66 0.17 -15.67
CA VAL A 41 -6.63 -1.08 -14.89
C VAL A 41 -5.26 -1.75 -14.95
N VAL A 42 -4.65 -1.81 -16.13
CA VAL A 42 -3.29 -2.36 -16.31
C VAL A 42 -2.27 -1.55 -15.51
N THR A 43 -2.35 -0.21 -15.53
CA THR A 43 -1.46 0.64 -14.73
C THR A 43 -1.59 0.39 -13.23
N TRP A 44 -2.82 0.25 -12.71
CA TRP A 44 -3.04 -0.05 -11.28
C TRP A 44 -2.43 -1.39 -10.86
N ILE A 45 -2.56 -2.42 -11.69
CA ILE A 45 -1.97 -3.75 -11.47
C ILE A 45 -0.45 -3.64 -11.40
N ILE A 46 0.16 -2.97 -12.38
CA ILE A 46 1.62 -2.78 -12.44
C ILE A 46 2.10 -2.00 -11.21
N LEU A 47 1.38 -0.94 -10.84
CA LEU A 47 1.77 -0.07 -9.72
C LEU A 47 1.76 -0.80 -8.38
N GLY A 48 0.79 -1.69 -8.15
CA GLY A 48 0.72 -2.47 -6.91
C GLY A 48 1.95 -3.36 -6.70
N SER A 49 2.39 -4.06 -7.75
CA SER A 49 3.57 -4.92 -7.68
C SER A 49 4.88 -4.13 -7.70
N LEU A 50 4.94 -3.02 -8.42
CA LEU A 50 6.09 -2.12 -8.42
C LEU A 50 6.28 -1.45 -7.05
N THR A 51 5.19 -1.15 -6.34
CA THR A 51 5.22 -0.61 -4.97
C THR A 51 5.96 -1.54 -4.01
N TYR A 52 5.71 -2.85 -4.09
CA TYR A 52 6.49 -3.83 -3.32
C TYR A 52 7.98 -3.80 -3.68
N GLY A 53 8.29 -3.78 -4.98
CA GLY A 53 9.68 -3.70 -5.45
C GLY A 53 10.39 -2.43 -4.98
N LEU A 54 9.66 -1.31 -4.91
CA LEU A 54 10.17 -0.04 -4.38
C LEU A 54 10.50 -0.14 -2.89
N TYR A 55 9.60 -0.70 -2.08
CA TYR A 55 9.87 -0.92 -0.65
C TYR A 55 11.04 -1.87 -0.43
N LEU A 56 11.16 -2.93 -1.25
CA LEU A 56 12.30 -3.84 -1.22
C LEU A 56 13.61 -3.12 -1.55
N TYR A 57 13.60 -2.30 -2.60
CA TYR A 57 14.75 -1.50 -2.97
C TYR A 57 15.23 -0.60 -1.82
N TYR A 58 14.33 0.12 -1.14
CA TYR A 58 14.73 0.99 -0.02
C TYR A 58 15.20 0.21 1.20
N ILE A 59 14.59 -0.95 1.50
CA ILE A 59 15.09 -1.83 2.57
C ILE A 59 16.53 -2.26 2.27
N VAL A 60 16.81 -2.77 1.07
CA VAL A 60 18.15 -3.24 0.69
C VAL A 60 19.12 -2.06 0.64
N LEU A 61 18.68 -0.89 0.15
CA LEU A 61 19.49 0.32 0.13
C LEU A 61 19.95 0.73 1.53
N ILE A 62 19.07 0.67 2.53
CA ILE A 62 19.44 1.04 3.91
C ILE A 62 20.32 -0.03 4.57
N ARG A 63 20.00 -1.32 4.37
CA ARG A 63 20.71 -2.44 5.02
C ARG A 63 22.08 -2.69 4.39
N GLU A 64 22.18 -2.70 3.07
CA GLU A 64 23.37 -3.09 2.32
C GLU A 64 24.11 -1.89 1.71
N LYS A 65 23.53 -0.68 1.75
CA LYS A 65 24.07 0.53 1.09
C LYS A 65 24.32 0.34 -0.41
N ALA A 66 23.58 -0.59 -1.03
CA ALA A 66 23.65 -0.93 -2.43
C ALA A 66 22.25 -0.83 -3.06
N GLY A 67 22.14 -0.09 -4.16
CA GLY A 67 20.88 0.08 -4.89
C GLY A 67 20.88 -0.72 -6.19
N ASP A 68 20.31 -1.92 -6.18
CA ASP A 68 20.06 -2.68 -7.41
C ASP A 68 18.65 -2.41 -7.94
N PHE A 69 18.55 -1.76 -9.11
CA PHE A 69 17.28 -1.45 -9.76
C PHE A 69 16.48 -2.69 -10.15
N ASN A 70 17.13 -3.86 -10.31
CA ASN A 70 16.41 -5.10 -10.60
C ASN A 70 15.44 -5.50 -9.49
N LEU A 71 15.66 -5.01 -8.25
CA LEU A 71 14.77 -5.25 -7.11
C LEU A 71 13.38 -4.65 -7.33
N LEU A 72 13.27 -3.54 -8.06
CA LEU A 72 11.98 -2.93 -8.41
C LEU A 72 11.09 -3.91 -9.20
N PHE A 73 11.72 -4.73 -10.04
CA PHE A 73 11.03 -5.67 -10.92
C PHE A 73 10.95 -7.08 -10.34
N LYS A 74 11.42 -7.31 -9.10
CA LYS A 74 11.45 -8.64 -8.48
C LYS A 74 10.06 -9.29 -8.40
N ALA A 75 9.02 -8.51 -8.12
CA ALA A 75 7.64 -9.00 -8.10
C ALA A 75 7.13 -9.48 -9.48
N PHE A 76 7.72 -8.98 -10.58
CA PHE A 76 7.41 -9.42 -11.94
C PHE A 76 8.34 -10.53 -12.44
N SER A 77 9.43 -10.82 -11.71
CA SER A 77 10.35 -11.88 -12.10
C SER A 77 9.62 -13.22 -12.11
N PHE A 78 9.46 -13.79 -13.31
CA PHE A 78 8.79 -15.06 -13.55
C PHE A 78 9.74 -16.23 -13.22
N SER A 79 10.14 -16.30 -11.96
CA SER A 79 10.89 -17.43 -11.40
C SER A 79 9.91 -18.39 -10.73
N GLU A 80 10.10 -19.70 -10.86
CA GLU A 80 9.19 -20.74 -10.33
C GLU A 80 8.87 -20.57 -8.83
N LYS A 81 9.77 -19.95 -8.04
CA LYS A 81 9.56 -19.63 -6.62
C LYS A 81 8.80 -18.31 -6.37
N ASN A 82 8.72 -17.42 -7.35
CA ASN A 82 8.15 -16.08 -7.24
C ASN A 82 6.75 -15.93 -7.86
N LEU A 83 6.19 -16.97 -8.50
CA LEU A 83 4.88 -16.89 -9.16
C LEU A 83 3.75 -16.51 -8.17
N GLY A 84 3.85 -16.98 -6.93
CA GLY A 84 2.95 -16.60 -5.84
C GLY A 84 3.21 -15.20 -5.27
N LEU A 85 4.41 -14.64 -5.46
CA LEU A 85 4.80 -13.34 -4.90
C LEU A 85 4.06 -12.19 -5.61
N PHE A 86 3.92 -12.26 -6.93
CA PHE A 86 3.11 -11.29 -7.68
C PHE A 86 1.66 -11.25 -7.17
N GLY A 87 1.04 -12.42 -7.04
CA GLY A 87 -0.33 -12.54 -6.53
C GLY A 87 -0.48 -12.06 -5.08
N LYS A 88 0.48 -12.39 -4.19
CA LYS A 88 0.48 -11.92 -2.80
C LYS A 88 0.63 -10.40 -2.70
N THR A 89 1.57 -9.81 -3.43
CA THR A 89 1.84 -8.36 -3.39
C THR A 89 0.69 -7.55 -3.97
N LEU A 90 0.12 -8.01 -5.09
CA LEU A 90 -1.08 -7.43 -5.68
C LEU A 90 -2.30 -7.60 -4.77
N GLY A 91 -2.47 -8.78 -4.17
CA GLY A 91 -3.53 -9.04 -3.18
C GLY A 91 -3.42 -8.13 -1.96
N LEU A 92 -2.20 -7.89 -1.47
CA LEU A 92 -1.94 -6.96 -0.37
C LEU A 92 -2.28 -5.52 -0.75
N TYR A 93 -1.85 -5.08 -1.94
CA TYR A 93 -2.17 -3.75 -2.43
C TYR A 93 -3.68 -3.54 -2.58
N LEU A 94 -4.39 -4.49 -3.17
CA LEU A 94 -5.84 -4.42 -3.37
C LEU A 94 -6.60 -4.47 -2.05
N LEU A 95 -6.24 -5.38 -1.14
CA LEU A 95 -6.93 -5.53 0.14
C LEU A 95 -6.70 -4.31 1.05
N MET A 96 -5.46 -3.79 1.09
CA MET A 96 -5.16 -2.55 1.79
C MET A 96 -5.94 -1.37 1.21
N SER A 97 -5.97 -1.22 -0.12
CA SER A 97 -6.71 -0.16 -0.80
C SER A 97 -8.21 -0.26 -0.53
N LEU A 98 -8.77 -1.47 -0.54
CA LEU A 98 -10.17 -1.72 -0.22
C LEU A 98 -10.50 -1.32 1.21
N TYR A 99 -9.69 -1.73 2.19
CA TYR A 99 -9.94 -1.35 3.58
C TYR A 99 -9.83 0.16 3.79
N ILE A 100 -8.81 0.81 3.24
CA ILE A 100 -8.65 2.26 3.33
C ILE A 100 -9.85 2.96 2.68
N PHE A 101 -10.30 2.48 1.51
CA PHE A 101 -11.47 3.02 0.82
C PHE A 101 -12.75 2.87 1.66
N LEU A 102 -13.01 1.69 2.23
CA LEU A 102 -14.17 1.44 3.07
C LEU A 102 -14.18 2.34 4.33
N TRP A 103 -13.02 2.49 4.98
CA TRP A 103 -12.90 3.38 6.14
C TRP A 103 -13.09 4.84 5.76
N THR A 104 -12.51 5.27 4.63
CA THR A 104 -12.63 6.64 4.12
C THR A 104 -14.07 6.97 3.70
N LEU A 105 -14.77 5.99 3.10
CA LEU A 105 -16.18 6.10 2.71
C LEU A 105 -17.08 6.30 3.92
N LEU A 106 -16.78 5.64 5.04
CA LEU A 106 -17.48 5.85 6.30
C LEU A 106 -17.16 7.25 6.84
N LEU A 107 -15.87 7.57 7.01
CA LEU A 107 -15.37 8.86 7.49
C LEU A 107 -13.91 9.07 7.06
N ILE A 108 -13.52 10.32 6.75
CA ILE A 108 -12.15 10.63 6.29
C ILE A 108 -11.09 10.31 7.36
N VAL A 109 -11.33 10.69 8.61
CA VAL A 109 -10.36 10.52 9.72
C VAL A 109 -9.98 9.05 9.96
N PRO A 110 -10.92 8.09 10.14
CA PRO A 110 -10.55 6.69 10.29
C PRO A 110 -9.92 6.10 9.02
N GLY A 111 -10.24 6.62 7.83
CA GLY A 111 -9.52 6.28 6.59
C GLY A 111 -8.02 6.58 6.68
N ILE A 112 -7.66 7.76 7.16
CA ILE A 112 -6.26 8.16 7.39
C ILE A 112 -5.61 7.24 8.43
N ILE A 113 -6.29 6.98 9.56
CA ILE A 113 -5.76 6.10 10.62
C ILE A 113 -5.55 4.67 10.09
N ALA A 114 -6.45 4.16 9.24
CA ALA A 114 -6.30 2.85 8.60
C ALA A 114 -5.08 2.84 7.67
N ALA A 115 -4.87 3.89 6.87
CA ALA A 115 -3.70 4.01 5.99
C ALA A 115 -2.37 3.99 6.76
N TYR A 116 -2.30 4.65 7.92
CA TYR A 116 -1.14 4.54 8.81
C TYR A 116 -1.00 3.16 9.44
N SER A 117 -2.11 2.52 9.81
CA SER A 117 -2.11 1.19 10.44
C SER A 117 -1.56 0.10 9.52
N TYR A 118 -1.68 0.26 8.20
CA TYR A 118 -1.22 -0.72 7.22
C TYR A 118 0.10 -0.35 6.55
N ARG A 119 0.69 0.81 6.88
CA ARG A 119 1.86 1.36 6.17
C ARG A 119 3.04 0.39 6.08
N ILE A 120 3.27 -0.41 7.13
CA ILE A 120 4.42 -1.33 7.18
C ILE A 120 4.13 -2.74 6.62
N ALA A 121 2.93 -2.99 6.11
CA ALA A 121 2.53 -4.34 5.71
C ALA A 121 3.40 -4.90 4.56
N PHE A 122 3.82 -4.05 3.61
CA PHE A 122 4.74 -4.44 2.56
C PHE A 122 6.12 -4.83 3.12
N TYR A 123 6.64 -4.08 4.10
CA TYR A 123 7.91 -4.39 4.74
C TYR A 123 7.87 -5.73 5.48
N LEU A 124 6.77 -6.05 6.16
CA LEU A 124 6.58 -7.35 6.81
C LEU A 124 6.56 -8.51 5.82
N MET A 125 5.94 -8.33 4.65
CA MET A 125 5.95 -9.33 3.59
C MET A 125 7.33 -9.47 2.92
N ILE A 126 8.12 -8.40 2.88
CA ILE A 126 9.51 -8.43 2.41
C ILE A 126 10.38 -9.26 3.36
N ASP A 127 10.26 -9.01 4.67
CA ASP A 127 11.04 -9.73 5.67
C ASP A 127 10.55 -11.17 5.86
N ASN A 128 9.25 -11.43 5.70
CA ASN A 128 8.64 -12.74 5.85
C ASN A 128 7.76 -13.10 4.63
N PRO A 129 8.34 -13.53 3.49
CA PRO A 129 7.58 -13.79 2.25
C PRO A 129 6.58 -14.95 2.35
N GLU A 130 6.71 -15.81 3.36
CA GLU A 130 5.82 -16.93 3.62
C GLU A 130 4.45 -16.50 4.16
N ILE A 131 4.36 -15.34 4.83
CA ILE A 131 3.10 -14.91 5.44
C ILE A 131 2.03 -14.61 4.38
N GLY A 132 0.77 -14.82 4.77
CA GLY A 132 -0.37 -14.46 3.95
C GLY A 132 -0.64 -12.95 3.96
N VAL A 133 -1.41 -12.49 2.98
CA VAL A 133 -1.81 -11.07 2.85
C VAL A 133 -2.53 -10.55 4.10
N SER A 134 -3.54 -11.28 4.58
CA SER A 134 -4.32 -10.88 5.76
C SER A 134 -3.47 -10.87 7.03
N GLU A 135 -2.53 -11.81 7.13
CA GLU A 135 -1.60 -11.90 8.25
C GLU A 135 -0.63 -10.71 8.27
N ALA A 136 -0.09 -10.32 7.11
CA ALA A 136 0.73 -9.13 6.98
C ALA A 136 -0.01 -7.85 7.42
N LEU A 137 -1.29 -7.69 7.06
CA LEU A 137 -2.10 -6.54 7.48
C LEU A 137 -2.40 -6.57 8.99
N LYS A 138 -2.66 -7.74 9.55
CA LYS A 138 -2.91 -7.92 10.98
C LYS A 138 -1.66 -7.56 11.79
N GLN A 139 -0.51 -8.15 11.45
CA GLN A 139 0.77 -7.85 12.10
C GLN A 139 1.14 -6.37 11.96
N SER A 140 0.93 -5.79 10.78
CA SER A 140 1.15 -4.35 10.55
C SER A 140 0.32 -3.49 11.52
N LYS A 141 -0.96 -3.81 11.68
CA LYS A 141 -1.85 -3.09 12.59
C LYS A 141 -1.43 -3.24 14.06
N GLU A 142 -0.99 -4.42 14.47
CA GLU A 142 -0.52 -4.72 15.83
C GLU A 142 0.79 -3.99 16.13
N MET A 143 1.77 -4.10 15.24
CA MET A 143 3.07 -3.45 15.39
C MET A 143 2.97 -1.92 15.35
N MET A 144 2.03 -1.37 14.57
CA MET A 144 1.79 0.07 14.51
C MET A 144 0.99 0.61 15.71
N TYR A 145 0.49 -0.24 16.62
CA TYR A 145 -0.25 0.23 17.79
C TYR A 145 0.64 1.08 18.71
N GLY A 146 0.27 2.34 18.94
CA GLY A 146 1.09 3.33 19.67
C GLY A 146 2.09 4.12 18.81
N TYR A 147 2.35 3.71 17.56
CA TYR A 147 3.35 4.34 16.68
C TYR A 147 2.75 5.14 15.51
N LYS A 148 1.43 5.06 15.30
CA LYS A 148 0.74 5.81 14.22
C LYS A 148 0.94 7.31 14.33
N SER A 149 0.88 7.86 15.54
CA SER A 149 1.08 9.29 15.78
C SER A 149 2.53 9.71 15.50
N LYS A 150 3.52 8.88 15.87
CA LYS A 150 4.93 9.13 15.55
C LYS A 150 5.14 9.21 14.02
N LEU A 151 4.58 8.26 13.28
CA LEU A 151 4.66 8.25 11.82
C LEU A 151 3.90 9.44 11.19
N PHE A 152 2.76 9.83 11.76
CA PHE A 152 2.05 11.03 11.33
C PHE A 152 2.87 12.31 11.57
N CYS A 153 3.52 12.44 12.73
CA CYS A 153 4.41 13.57 13.00
C CYS A 153 5.62 13.59 12.06
N LEU A 154 6.17 12.41 11.73
CA LEU A 154 7.23 12.29 10.72
C LEU A 154 6.75 12.82 9.36
N ASP A 155 5.60 12.34 8.87
CA ASP A 155 5.02 12.82 7.61
C ASP A 155 4.73 14.34 7.67
N LEU A 156 4.26 14.86 8.81
CA LEU A 156 3.98 16.29 9.00
C LEU A 156 5.26 17.14 8.98
N SER A 157 6.40 16.61 9.42
CA SER A 157 7.70 17.32 9.33
C SER A 157 8.10 17.64 7.88
N PHE A 158 7.59 16.88 6.91
CA PHE A 158 7.83 17.09 5.48
C PHE A 158 6.90 18.13 4.85
N ILE A 159 5.89 18.64 5.55
CA ILE A 159 4.91 19.56 4.96
C ILE A 159 5.57 20.84 4.43
N GLY A 160 6.58 21.36 5.14
CA GLY A 160 7.35 22.54 4.70
C GLY A 160 8.10 22.28 3.40
N TRP A 161 8.74 21.12 3.28
CA TRP A 161 9.39 20.69 2.04
C TRP A 161 8.38 20.49 0.91
N GLY A 162 7.20 19.96 1.22
CA GLY A 162 6.10 19.82 0.27
C GLY A 162 5.66 21.17 -0.31
N LEU A 163 5.54 22.21 0.53
CA LEU A 163 5.23 23.57 0.07
C LEU A 163 6.31 24.14 -0.85
N LEU A 164 7.60 23.92 -0.55
CA LEU A 164 8.70 24.30 -1.42
C LEU A 164 8.65 23.58 -2.78
N CYS A 165 8.25 22.31 -2.77
CA CYS A 165 8.06 21.55 -4.01
C CYS A 165 6.95 22.14 -4.88
N ILE A 166 5.84 22.62 -4.28
CA ILE A 166 4.76 23.29 -5.02
C ILE A 166 5.27 24.58 -5.68
N LEU A 167 6.07 25.39 -4.97
CA LEU A 167 6.64 26.63 -5.51
C LEU A 167 7.59 26.40 -6.69
N SER A 168 8.23 25.23 -6.76
CA SER A 168 9.09 24.80 -7.87
C SER A 168 8.32 24.06 -8.98
N PHE A 169 7.00 24.24 -9.08
CA PHE A 169 6.13 23.54 -10.03
C PHE A 169 6.22 22.00 -9.93
N GLY A 170 6.49 21.48 -8.73
CA GLY A 170 6.58 20.04 -8.46
C GLY A 170 7.96 19.41 -8.71
N ILE A 171 8.95 20.17 -9.18
CA ILE A 171 10.29 19.63 -9.47
C ILE A 171 10.96 19.07 -8.19
N GLY A 172 10.78 19.75 -7.05
CA GLY A 172 11.32 19.29 -5.77
C GLY A 172 10.81 17.91 -5.32
N ILE A 173 9.65 17.45 -5.84
CA ILE A 173 9.07 16.15 -5.47
C ILE A 173 10.01 15.00 -5.84
N LEU A 174 10.82 15.15 -6.90
CA LEU A 174 11.78 14.15 -7.35
C LEU A 174 12.83 13.80 -6.29
N TRP A 175 13.20 14.76 -5.43
CA TRP A 175 14.12 14.54 -4.30
C TRP A 175 13.40 14.31 -2.98
N LEU A 176 12.25 14.95 -2.78
CA LEU A 176 11.47 14.79 -1.56
C LEU A 176 10.92 13.36 -1.43
N SER A 177 10.45 12.77 -2.53
CA SER A 177 9.88 11.41 -2.52
C SER A 177 10.88 10.33 -2.05
N PRO A 178 12.09 10.20 -2.62
CA PRO A 178 13.06 9.22 -2.13
C PRO A 178 13.51 9.52 -0.70
N TYR A 179 13.58 10.80 -0.32
CA TYR A 179 13.91 11.19 1.05
C TYR A 179 12.83 10.72 2.04
N MET A 180 11.56 10.97 1.75
CA MET A 180 10.42 10.51 2.57
C MET A 180 10.34 8.97 2.65
N LEU A 181 10.50 8.27 1.51
CA LEU A 181 10.49 6.81 1.48
C LEU A 181 11.64 6.20 2.30
N THR A 182 12.81 6.82 2.24
CA THR A 182 13.97 6.43 3.07
C THR A 182 13.65 6.61 4.55
N SER A 183 13.11 7.78 4.95
CA SER A 183 12.71 8.03 6.34
C SER A 183 11.65 7.05 6.85
N GLN A 184 10.66 6.70 6.02
CA GLN A 184 9.64 5.71 6.37
C GLN A 184 10.22 4.30 6.51
N THR A 185 11.21 3.96 5.68
CA THR A 185 11.89 2.66 5.77
C THR A 185 12.78 2.57 7.01
N ILE A 186 13.48 3.66 7.37
CA ILE A 186 14.22 3.75 8.64
C ILE A 186 13.26 3.62 9.83
N PHE A 187 12.12 4.29 9.80
CA PHE A 187 11.09 4.16 10.83
C PHE A 187 10.62 2.71 10.99
N TYR A 188 10.45 1.97 9.90
CA TYR A 188 10.15 0.54 9.95
C TYR A 188 11.26 -0.27 10.63
N GLU A 189 12.53 -0.02 10.27
CA GLU A 189 13.68 -0.71 10.88
C GLU A 189 13.77 -0.45 12.40
N GLU A 190 13.56 0.80 12.83
CA GLU A 190 13.50 1.17 14.24
C GLU A 190 12.36 0.45 14.97
N LEU A 191 11.16 0.49 14.41
CA LEU A 191 9.99 -0.18 14.97
C LEU A 191 10.21 -1.69 15.11
N ARG A 192 10.78 -2.32 14.08
CA ARG A 192 11.09 -3.75 14.09
C ARG A 192 12.10 -4.09 15.19
N ASN A 193 13.15 -3.29 15.34
CA ASN A 193 14.17 -3.50 16.37
C ASN A 193 13.58 -3.36 17.78
N GLU A 194 12.72 -2.37 18.02
CA GLU A 194 12.00 -2.22 19.29
C GLU A 194 11.13 -3.45 19.60
N HIS A 195 10.44 -4.01 18.60
CA HIS A 195 9.67 -5.25 18.75
C HIS A 195 10.57 -6.43 19.11
N ILE A 196 11.67 -6.66 18.37
CA ILE A 196 12.62 -7.75 18.65
C ILE A 196 13.17 -7.65 20.07
N LEU A 197 13.64 -6.48 20.49
CA LEU A 197 14.16 -6.25 21.84
C LEU A 197 13.10 -6.52 22.92
N THR A 198 11.84 -6.16 22.66
CA THR A 198 10.73 -6.45 23.57
C THR A 198 10.51 -7.96 23.74
N TYR A 199 10.62 -8.75 22.67
CA TYR A 199 10.54 -10.21 22.74
C TYR A 199 11.74 -10.82 23.47
N GLU A 200 12.97 -10.35 23.20
CA GLU A 200 14.18 -10.84 23.88
C GLU A 200 14.16 -10.60 25.39
N ILE A 201 13.69 -9.42 25.84
CA ILE A 201 13.55 -9.11 27.27
C ILE A 201 12.50 -10.03 27.91
N LYS A 202 11.35 -10.20 27.26
CA LYS A 202 10.27 -11.05 27.77
C LYS A 202 10.70 -12.52 27.89
N ASP A 203 11.48 -13.03 26.93
CA ASP A 203 12.00 -14.40 26.96
C ASP A 203 13.01 -14.59 28.12
N LYS A 204 13.94 -13.64 28.31
CA LYS A 204 14.86 -13.63 29.45
C LYS A 204 14.12 -13.60 30.80
N ASP A 205 13.06 -12.82 30.92
CA ASP A 205 12.26 -12.74 32.14
C ASP A 205 11.51 -14.06 32.43
N ILE A 206 11.05 -14.77 31.39
CA ILE A 206 10.41 -16.08 31.53
C ILE A 206 11.44 -17.12 31.98
N ASN A 207 12.57 -17.22 31.28
CA ASN A 207 13.63 -18.17 31.60
C ASN A 207 14.17 -17.96 33.03
N ASN A 208 14.36 -16.71 33.46
CA ASN A 208 14.76 -16.40 34.83
C ASN A 208 13.73 -16.85 35.88
N LYS A 209 12.43 -16.70 35.60
CA LYS A 209 11.36 -17.16 36.50
C LYS A 209 11.30 -18.67 36.60
N GLU A 210 11.47 -19.37 35.47
CA GLU A 210 11.51 -20.84 35.44
C GLU A 210 12.74 -21.38 36.19
N GLU A 211 13.91 -20.74 36.04
CA GLU A 211 15.12 -21.09 36.79
C GLU A 211 14.94 -20.89 38.30
N MET A 212 14.31 -19.78 38.72
CA MET A 212 14.00 -19.54 40.13
C MET A 212 12.99 -20.56 40.68
N ALA A 213 11.96 -20.92 39.92
CA ALA A 213 10.97 -21.93 40.32
C ALA A 213 11.62 -23.31 40.51
N SER A 214 12.48 -23.71 39.57
CA SER A 214 13.25 -24.97 39.65
C SER A 214 14.13 -25.04 40.90
N LYS A 215 14.85 -23.95 41.23
CA LYS A 215 15.68 -23.86 42.44
C LYS A 215 14.85 -23.94 43.72
N VAL A 216 13.65 -23.36 43.74
CA VAL A 216 12.75 -23.46 44.90
C VAL A 216 12.24 -24.89 45.08
N ASP A 217 11.86 -25.57 44.00
CA ASP A 217 11.42 -26.98 44.05
C ASP A 217 12.54 -27.94 44.49
N GLU A 218 13.81 -27.62 44.19
CA GLU A 218 14.97 -28.37 44.67
C GLU A 218 15.20 -28.17 46.18
N ILE A 219 14.96 -26.96 46.71
CA ILE A 219 15.09 -26.66 48.14
C ILE A 219 13.97 -27.30 48.98
N VAL A 220 12.78 -27.51 48.40
CA VAL A 220 11.61 -28.04 49.11
C VAL A 220 11.58 -29.58 49.15
N LYS A 221 12.42 -30.27 48.38
CA LYS A 221 12.59 -31.74 48.41
C LYS A 221 13.62 -32.19 49.43
#